data_AF-I3YUE1-F1
#
_entry.id   AF-I3YUE1-F1
#
_cell.length_a   1.000
_cell.length_b   1.000
_cell.length_c   1.000
_cell.angle_alpha   90.00
_cell.angle_beta   90.00
_cell.angle_gamma   90.00
#
_symmetry.space_group_name_H-M   'P 1'
#
loop_
_entity.id
_entity.type
_entity.pdbx_description
1 polymer ?
#
loop_
_entity_poly.entity_id
_entity_poly.type
_entity_poly.pdbx_seq_one_letter_code
_entity_poly.pdbx_strand_id
1 'polypeptide(L)'
;MEQENDFIKREIQKLTMILMKLFDKTSSADVNSFEAVVFETNEKLEEFFGFTLNEIATTENSKLMEKAESFHEVHLEKLIEVVYQIIQKSEEVKMDFDFETKELSKKLLLMIDFANDKSKSFSVERMNMKSQLIKNSNK
;
A
#
# COMPACT_ATOMS: atom_id res chain seq x y z
N MET A 1 14.45 6.51 -27.89
CA MET A 1 13.35 7.37 -27.38
C MET A 1 11.99 6.67 -27.46
N GLU A 2 11.46 6.26 -28.62
CA GLU A 2 10.15 5.55 -28.65
C GLU A 2 10.17 4.18 -27.95
N GLN A 3 11.17 3.34 -28.23
CA GLN A 3 11.29 2.01 -27.61
C GLN A 3 11.49 2.04 -26.08
N GLU A 4 12.18 3.07 -25.59
CA GLU A 4 12.44 3.28 -24.16
C GLU A 4 11.17 3.74 -23.44
N ASN A 5 10.42 4.67 -24.05
CA ASN A 5 9.11 5.08 -23.55
C ASN A 5 8.11 3.91 -23.51
N ASP A 6 8.12 3.05 -24.52
CA ASP A 6 7.27 1.86 -24.55
C ASP A 6 7.68 0.82 -23.50
N PHE A 7 8.97 0.67 -23.23
CA PHE A 7 9.46 -0.17 -22.16
C PHE A 7 9.00 0.33 -20.79
N ILE A 8 9.21 1.63 -20.49
CA ILE A 8 8.78 2.23 -19.22
C ILE A 8 7.27 2.08 -19.02
N LYS A 9 6.46 2.33 -20.05
CA LYS A 9 5.01 2.13 -19.99
C LYS A 9 4.62 0.70 -19.66
N ARG A 10 5.29 -0.30 -20.26
CA ARG A 10 5.04 -1.72 -19.97
C ARG A 10 5.40 -2.09 -18.53
N GLU A 11 6.52 -1.61 -18.01
CA GLU A 11 6.90 -1.88 -16.62
C GLU A 11 5.93 -1.21 -15.64
N ILE A 12 5.49 0.02 -15.93
CA ILE A 12 4.44 0.67 -15.14
C ILE A 12 3.17 -0.18 -15.11
N GLN A 13 2.68 -0.60 -16.28
CA GLN A 13 1.47 -1.43 -16.38
C GLN A 13 1.62 -2.76 -15.64
N LYS A 14 2.76 -3.44 -15.77
CA LYS A 14 3.04 -4.72 -15.12
C LYS A 14 2.95 -4.61 -13.60
N LEU A 15 3.64 -3.62 -13.03
CA LEU A 15 3.62 -3.37 -11.58
C LEU A 15 2.23 -2.98 -11.09
N THR A 16 1.51 -2.14 -11.84
CA THR A 16 0.11 -1.79 -11.53
C THR A 16 -0.79 -3.03 -11.52
N MET A 17 -0.64 -3.94 -12.48
CA MET A 17 -1.41 -5.19 -12.52
C MET A 17 -1.09 -6.11 -11.34
N ILE A 18 0.16 -6.15 -10.88
CA ILE A 18 0.54 -6.93 -9.71
C ILE A 18 -0.14 -6.37 -8.45
N LEU A 19 -0.09 -5.06 -8.23
CA LEU A 19 -0.74 -4.42 -7.09
C LEU A 19 -2.26 -4.60 -7.13
N MET A 20 -2.90 -4.47 -8.29
CA MET A 20 -4.33 -4.74 -8.45
C MET A 20 -4.69 -6.18 -8.07
N LYS A 21 -3.90 -7.17 -8.48
CA LYS A 21 -4.13 -8.57 -8.10
C LYS A 21 -4.01 -8.79 -6.59
N LEU A 22 -3.04 -8.14 -5.94
CA LEU A 22 -2.90 -8.20 -4.48
C LEU A 22 -4.10 -7.58 -3.78
N PHE A 23 -4.59 -6.44 -4.28
CA PHE A 23 -5.80 -5.79 -3.78
C PHE A 23 -7.03 -6.72 -3.89
N ASP A 24 -7.25 -7.32 -5.06
CA ASP A 24 -8.38 -8.22 -5.30
C ASP A 24 -8.32 -9.48 -4.40
N LYS A 25 -7.12 -10.07 -4.26
CA LYS A 25 -6.90 -11.20 -3.36
C LYS A 25 -7.17 -10.85 -1.90
N THR A 26 -6.71 -9.68 -1.47
CA THR A 26 -6.93 -9.19 -0.11
C THR A 26 -8.42 -8.95 0.17
N SER A 27 -9.11 -8.34 -0.80
CA SER A 27 -10.55 -8.06 -0.69
C SER A 27 -11.40 -9.34 -0.61
N SER A 28 -10.99 -10.39 -1.32
CA SER A 28 -11.70 -11.67 -1.39
C SER A 28 -11.27 -12.69 -0.35
N ALA A 29 -10.23 -12.41 0.44
CA ALA A 29 -9.74 -13.32 1.46
C ALA A 29 -10.77 -13.57 2.57
N ASP A 30 -10.73 -14.75 3.17
CA ASP A 30 -11.43 -15.05 4.43
C ASP A 30 -10.42 -15.39 5.53
N VAL A 31 -10.91 -15.69 6.73
CA VAL A 31 -10.07 -15.99 7.90
C VAL A 31 -9.04 -17.10 7.66
N ASN A 32 -9.33 -18.06 6.76
CA ASN A 32 -8.44 -19.19 6.47
C ASN A 32 -7.40 -18.86 5.39
N SER A 33 -7.68 -17.89 4.52
CA SER A 33 -6.80 -17.55 3.40
C SER A 33 -6.02 -16.25 3.64
N PHE A 34 -6.43 -15.43 4.61
CA PHE A 34 -5.88 -14.09 4.78
C PHE A 34 -4.40 -14.09 5.13
N GLU A 35 -3.94 -15.01 5.98
CA GLU A 35 -2.52 -15.16 6.32
C GLU A 35 -1.65 -15.42 5.08
N ALA A 36 -2.09 -16.34 4.23
CA ALA A 36 -1.39 -16.65 2.99
C ALA A 36 -1.35 -15.44 2.03
N VAL A 37 -2.42 -14.64 2.00
CA VAL A 37 -2.46 -13.40 1.20
C VAL A 37 -1.50 -12.34 1.75
N VAL A 38 -1.41 -12.20 3.07
CA VAL A 38 -0.44 -11.29 3.71
C VAL A 38 1.00 -11.74 3.43
N PHE A 39 1.28 -13.04 3.50
CA PHE A 39 2.58 -13.60 3.14
C PHE A 39 2.95 -13.31 1.68
N GLU A 40 2.05 -13.63 0.74
CA GLU A 40 2.26 -13.32 -0.69
C GLU A 40 2.45 -11.81 -0.93
N THR A 41 1.69 -10.98 -0.21
CA THR A 41 1.81 -9.52 -0.29
C THR A 41 3.22 -9.09 0.14
N ASN A 42 3.73 -9.60 1.25
CA ASN A 42 5.09 -9.31 1.70
C ASN A 42 6.15 -9.74 0.67
N GLU A 43 6.04 -10.94 0.10
CA GLU A 43 6.97 -11.40 -0.93
C GLU A 43 6.99 -10.47 -2.15
N LYS A 44 5.80 -10.02 -2.60
CA LYS A 44 5.69 -9.14 -3.76
C LYS A 44 6.12 -7.71 -3.47
N LEU A 45 5.84 -7.19 -2.28
CA LEU A 45 6.32 -5.87 -1.87
C LEU A 45 7.85 -5.87 -1.77
N GLU A 46 8.45 -6.92 -1.21
CA GLU A 46 9.90 -7.04 -1.14
C GLU A 46 10.53 -7.13 -2.53
N GLU A 47 9.97 -7.97 -3.42
CA GLU A 47 10.46 -8.16 -4.79
C GLU A 47 10.46 -6.86 -5.61
N PHE A 48 9.40 -6.04 -5.50
CA PHE A 48 9.20 -4.90 -6.40
C PHE A 48 9.47 -3.53 -5.79
N PHE A 49 9.41 -3.42 -4.46
CA PHE A 49 9.52 -2.15 -3.73
C PHE A 49 10.62 -2.18 -2.65
N GLY A 50 11.20 -3.34 -2.37
CA GLY A 50 12.28 -3.50 -1.38
C GLY A 50 11.84 -3.14 0.04
N PHE A 51 10.61 -3.51 0.37
CA PHE A 51 10.11 -3.55 1.75
C PHE A 51 8.97 -4.54 1.89
N THR A 52 8.77 -5.02 3.11
CA THR A 52 7.59 -5.73 3.59
C THR A 52 6.63 -4.78 4.33
N LEU A 53 5.42 -5.24 4.63
CA LEU A 53 4.45 -4.50 5.46
C LEU A 53 5.03 -4.15 6.85
N ASN A 54 5.78 -5.07 7.46
CA ASN A 54 6.45 -4.81 8.73
C ASN A 54 7.51 -3.72 8.58
N GLU A 55 8.31 -3.76 7.52
CA GLU A 55 9.30 -2.70 7.28
C GLU A 55 8.65 -1.36 7.00
N ILE A 56 7.49 -1.29 6.32
CA ILE A 56 6.73 -0.03 6.22
C ILE A 56 6.39 0.48 7.61
N ALA A 57 5.85 -0.39 8.48
CA ALA A 57 5.44 -0.04 9.85
C ALA A 57 6.61 0.47 10.70
N THR A 58 7.80 -0.12 10.57
CA THR A 58 8.96 0.18 11.43
C THR A 58 9.95 1.19 10.83
N THR A 59 9.93 1.43 9.53
CA THR A 59 10.88 2.34 8.86
C THR A 59 10.66 3.79 9.31
N GLU A 60 11.74 4.54 9.53
CA GLU A 60 11.67 5.97 9.85
C GLU A 60 10.90 6.76 8.80
N ASN A 61 10.11 7.75 9.24
CA ASN A 61 9.24 8.52 8.34
C ASN A 61 10.01 9.14 7.16
N SER A 62 11.18 9.73 7.40
CA SER A 62 12.02 10.32 6.36
C SER A 62 12.43 9.28 5.31
N LYS A 63 12.93 8.12 5.73
CA LYS A 63 13.34 7.04 4.84
C LYS A 63 12.18 6.46 4.04
N LEU A 64 11.00 6.34 4.65
CA LEU A 64 9.80 5.90 3.96
C LEU A 64 9.40 6.91 2.87
N MET A 65 9.49 8.22 3.16
CA MET A 65 9.19 9.27 2.18
C MET A 65 10.22 9.33 1.05
N GLU A 66 11.51 9.16 1.35
CA GLU A 66 12.55 9.05 0.33
C GLU A 66 12.30 7.88 -0.63
N LYS A 67 11.85 6.72 -0.11
CA LYS A 67 11.43 5.60 -0.96
C LYS A 67 10.17 5.96 -1.78
N ALA A 68 9.16 6.55 -1.15
CA ALA A 68 7.91 6.93 -1.83
C ALA A 68 8.12 7.96 -2.96
N GLU A 69 9.12 8.85 -2.83
CA GLU A 69 9.50 9.80 -3.88
C GLU A 69 10.01 9.12 -5.16
N SER A 70 10.59 7.93 -5.05
CA SER A 70 11.09 7.17 -6.20
C SER A 70 9.98 6.46 -6.98
N PHE A 71 8.76 6.40 -6.44
CA PHE A 71 7.67 5.66 -7.05
C PHE A 71 6.95 6.47 -8.11
N HIS A 72 6.54 5.80 -9.18
CA HIS A 72 5.59 6.37 -10.12
C HIS A 72 4.26 6.59 -9.39
N GLU A 73 3.59 7.72 -9.63
CA GLU A 73 2.36 8.14 -8.92
C GLU A 73 1.30 7.03 -8.87
N VAL A 74 1.09 6.33 -10.00
CA VAL A 74 0.14 5.21 -10.10
C VAL A 74 0.52 4.03 -9.20
N HIS A 75 1.80 3.74 -9.03
CA HIS A 75 2.24 2.66 -8.15
C HIS A 75 2.07 3.03 -6.69
N LEU A 76 2.39 4.27 -6.32
CA LEU A 76 2.16 4.76 -4.98
C LEU A 76 0.67 4.72 -4.61
N GLU A 77 -0.22 5.15 -5.52
CA GLU A 77 -1.67 5.09 -5.29
C GLU A 77 -2.13 3.64 -5.05
N LYS A 78 -1.71 2.71 -5.91
CA LYS A 78 -2.10 1.30 -5.76
C LYS A 78 -1.47 0.62 -4.56
N LEU A 79 -0.27 1.03 -4.15
CA LEU A 79 0.33 0.56 -2.91
C LEU A 79 -0.47 1.03 -1.69
N ILE A 80 -0.90 2.30 -1.67
CA ILE A 80 -1.77 2.86 -0.61
C ILE A 80 -3.05 2.03 -0.51
N GLU A 81 -3.71 1.73 -1.64
CA GLU A 81 -4.92 0.90 -1.66
C GLU A 81 -4.68 -0.52 -1.11
N VAL A 82 -3.59 -1.18 -1.51
CA VAL A 82 -3.25 -2.53 -1.02
C VAL A 82 -3.01 -2.52 0.49
N VAL A 83 -2.18 -1.61 1.00
CA VAL A 83 -1.88 -1.51 2.43
C VAL A 83 -3.14 -1.18 3.22
N TYR A 84 -3.97 -0.26 2.71
CA TYR A 84 -5.25 0.06 3.31
C TYR A 84 -6.16 -1.17 3.43
N GLN A 85 -6.29 -1.93 2.34
CA GLN A 85 -7.14 -3.12 2.29
C GLN A 85 -6.65 -4.20 3.26
N ILE A 86 -5.33 -4.37 3.40
CA ILE A 86 -4.75 -5.30 4.38
C ILE A 86 -5.13 -4.88 5.81
N ILE A 87 -5.01 -3.60 6.15
CA ILE A 87 -5.40 -3.09 7.47
C ILE A 87 -6.87 -3.36 7.74
N GLN A 88 -7.77 -2.97 6.82
CA GLN A 88 -9.21 -3.19 6.97
C GLN A 88 -9.54 -4.67 7.14
N LYS A 89 -8.92 -5.53 6.33
CA LYS A 89 -9.20 -6.96 6.35
C LYS A 89 -8.68 -7.62 7.63
N SER A 90 -7.53 -7.18 8.15
CA SER A 90 -7.00 -7.66 9.43
C SER A 90 -7.94 -7.37 10.60
N GLU A 91 -8.56 -6.19 10.62
CA GLU A 91 -9.58 -5.83 11.62
C GLU A 91 -10.86 -6.66 11.46
N GLU A 92 -11.29 -6.92 10.22
CA GLU A 92 -12.48 -7.72 9.91
C GLU A 92 -12.32 -9.18 10.38
N VAL A 93 -11.20 -9.82 10.04
CA VAL A 93 -10.95 -11.23 10.37
C VAL A 93 -10.36 -11.44 11.77
N LYS A 94 -10.04 -10.35 12.49
CA LYS A 94 -9.45 -10.36 13.85
C LYS A 94 -8.21 -11.24 13.95
N MET A 95 -7.33 -11.13 12.97
CA MET A 95 -6.07 -11.86 12.91
C MET A 95 -4.92 -10.91 13.25
N ASP A 96 -4.12 -11.31 14.23
CA ASP A 96 -2.90 -10.60 14.60
C ASP A 96 -1.76 -11.01 13.67
N PHE A 97 -0.98 -10.04 13.21
CA PHE A 97 0.18 -10.24 12.36
C PHE A 97 1.45 -9.73 13.03
N ASP A 98 2.60 -10.13 12.49
CA ASP A 98 3.92 -9.70 12.97
C ASP A 98 4.19 -8.19 12.81
N PHE A 99 3.30 -7.46 12.11
CA PHE A 99 3.37 -6.00 12.01
C PHE A 99 2.36 -5.33 12.93
N GLU A 100 2.77 -4.22 13.56
CA GLU A 100 1.88 -3.43 14.38
C GLU A 100 0.90 -2.63 13.49
N THR A 101 -0.35 -3.09 13.38
CA THR A 101 -1.40 -2.46 12.55
C THR A 101 -1.56 -0.97 12.83
N LYS A 102 -1.36 -0.53 14.09
CA LYS A 102 -1.40 0.89 14.47
C LYS A 102 -0.26 1.70 13.84
N GLU A 103 0.96 1.19 13.87
CA GLU A 103 2.10 1.86 13.23
C GLU A 103 1.95 1.83 11.71
N LEU A 104 1.55 0.69 11.12
CA LEU A 104 1.27 0.60 9.69
C LEU A 104 0.21 1.63 9.25
N SER A 105 -0.85 1.81 10.04
CA SER A 105 -1.89 2.82 9.79
C SER A 105 -1.34 4.25 9.79
N LYS A 106 -0.44 4.58 10.73
CA LYS A 106 0.20 5.91 10.78
C LYS A 106 1.10 6.14 9.55
N LYS A 107 1.83 5.11 9.12
CA LYS A 107 2.69 5.17 7.93
C LYS A 107 1.85 5.34 6.66
N LEU A 108 0.74 4.62 6.57
CA LEU A 108 -0.21 4.77 5.48
C LEU A 108 -0.81 6.19 5.42
N LEU A 109 -1.16 6.78 6.57
CA LEU A 109 -1.61 8.19 6.62
C LEU A 109 -0.55 9.15 6.06
N LEU A 110 0.71 8.95 6.44
CA LEU A 110 1.83 9.75 5.92
C LEU A 110 1.99 9.59 4.40
N MET A 111 1.89 8.36 3.88
CA MET A 111 1.93 8.09 2.45
C MET A 111 0.76 8.73 1.68
N ILE A 112 -0.45 8.73 2.26
CA ILE A 112 -1.61 9.40 1.68
C ILE A 112 -1.39 10.91 1.61
N ASP A 113 -0.85 11.51 2.66
CA ASP A 113 -0.57 12.95 2.69
C ASP A 113 0.49 13.33 1.67
N PHE A 114 1.56 12.55 1.60
CA PHE A 114 2.59 12.70 0.58
C PHE A 114 2.03 12.56 -0.85
N ALA A 115 1.18 11.56 -1.11
CA ALA A 115 0.54 11.38 -2.41
C ALA A 115 -0.38 12.55 -2.77
N ASN A 116 -1.10 13.12 -1.79
CA ASN A 116 -1.92 14.32 -2.00
C ASN A 116 -1.07 15.55 -2.35
N ASP A 117 0.06 15.74 -1.66
CA ASP A 117 0.94 16.89 -1.88
C ASP A 117 1.63 16.84 -3.25
N LYS A 118 1.97 15.63 -3.74
CA LYS A 118 2.63 15.44 -5.05
C LYS A 118 1.64 15.38 -6.21
N SER A 119 0.39 14.97 -5.97
CA SER A 119 -0.60 14.80 -7.04
C SER A 119 -1.10 16.15 -7.57
N LYS A 120 -1.30 16.22 -8.88
CA LYS A 120 -1.90 17.40 -9.54
C LYS A 120 -3.42 17.43 -9.41
N SER A 121 -4.03 16.35 -8.91
CA SER A 121 -5.46 16.18 -8.81
C SER A 121 -5.87 15.72 -7.42
N PHE A 122 -7.00 16.24 -6.95
CA PHE A 122 -7.64 15.78 -5.74
C PHE A 122 -8.22 14.36 -5.91
N SER A 123 -8.00 13.48 -4.93
CA SER A 123 -8.56 12.12 -4.90
C SER A 123 -9.56 11.99 -3.74
N VAL A 124 -10.82 11.72 -4.08
CA VAL A 124 -11.88 11.41 -3.11
C VAL A 124 -11.56 10.13 -2.35
N GLU A 125 -10.98 9.14 -3.04
CA GLU A 125 -10.62 7.85 -2.47
C GLU A 125 -9.57 7.98 -1.37
N ARG A 126 -8.50 8.76 -1.63
CA ARG A 126 -7.48 9.08 -0.60
C ARG A 126 -8.08 9.74 0.62
N MET A 127 -9.01 10.68 0.44
CA MET A 127 -9.66 11.37 1.56
C MET A 127 -10.57 10.45 2.36
N ASN A 128 -11.27 9.53 1.69
CA ASN A 128 -12.09 8.52 2.36
C ASN A 128 -11.22 7.57 3.19
N MET A 129 -10.13 7.05 2.62
CA MET A 129 -9.17 6.20 3.35
C MET A 129 -8.59 6.93 4.56
N LYS A 130 -8.09 8.16 4.37
CA LYS A 130 -7.56 9.01 5.46
C LYS A 130 -8.57 9.20 6.59
N SER A 131 -9.81 9.53 6.25
CA SER A 131 -10.87 9.77 7.24
C SER A 131 -11.18 8.50 8.06
N GLN A 132 -11.21 7.34 7.40
CA GLN A 132 -11.47 6.05 8.06
C GLN A 132 -10.31 5.64 8.99
N LEU A 133 -9.05 5.80 8.56
CA LEU A 133 -7.88 5.53 9.39
C LEU A 133 -7.82 6.41 10.64
N ILE A 134 -8.11 7.71 10.51
CA ILE A 134 -8.15 8.64 11.65
C ILE A 134 -9.25 8.23 12.64
N LYS A 135 -10.43 7.83 12.14
CA LYS A 135 -11.53 7.38 12.98
C LYS A 135 -11.18 6.12 13.76
N ASN A 136 -10.49 5.16 13.13
CA ASN A 136 -10.07 3.92 13.77
C ASN A 136 -8.94 4.14 14.79
N SER A 137 -8.07 5.13 14.57
CA SER A 137 -6.98 5.48 15.48
C SER A 137 -7.44 6.16 16.80
N ASN A 138 -8.66 6.70 16.82
CA ASN A 138 -9.25 7.39 17.98
C ASN A 138 -10.18 6.51 18.83
N LYS A 139 -10.29 5.21 18.51
CA LYS A 139 -11.02 4.22 19.31
C LYS A 139 -10.08 3.50 20.25
#